data_AF-A0A382Y172-F1
#
_entry.id   AF-A0A382Y172-F1
#
_cell.length_a   1.000
_cell.length_b   1.000
_cell.length_c   1.000
_cell.angle_alpha   90.00
_cell.angle_beta   90.00
_cell.angle_gamma   90.00
#
_symmetry.space_group_name_H-M   'P 1'
#
loop_
_entity.id
_entity.type
_entity.pdbx_description
1 polymer ?
#
loop_
_entity_poly.entity_id
_entity_poly.type
_entity_poly.pdbx_seq_one_letter_code
_entity_poly.pdbx_strand_id
1 'polypeptide(L)'
;VIDSVKTILEKLDYKIDAEDTRLIEFFNENGYCIVPKSDLVANNLEEYRRVVDSLLQKESWRGGWEGKEERMKYKGDYQPGANRLGNLFNKHELFIKLITEKNILKIAYGIFGDDMQIDALDMREPKKNKGGQAFHLDWVARKENDKIQNMLVFPVLDDANKSNGVIRFVPKSHKKTGYVEDHIADKLSHPEETSFELKKACIVFMHG
;
A
#
# COMPACT_ATOMS: atom_id res chain seq x y z
N VAL A 1 28.30 -8.77 5.70
CA VAL A 1 27.16 -9.63 5.26
C VAL A 1 25.88 -8.80 5.37
N ILE A 2 24.79 -9.14 4.67
CA ILE A 2 23.45 -8.60 4.98
C ILE A 2 22.70 -9.76 5.62
N ASP A 3 22.35 -9.62 6.88
CA ASP A 3 21.76 -10.66 7.73
C ASP A 3 20.50 -10.18 8.46
N SER A 4 20.19 -8.89 8.38
CA SER A 4 19.06 -8.26 9.03
C SER A 4 18.67 -6.96 8.30
N VAL A 5 17.46 -6.47 8.53
CA VAL A 5 17.02 -5.16 8.02
C VAL A 5 17.81 -4.05 8.70
N LYS A 6 18.12 -4.20 9.99
CA LYS A 6 19.00 -3.28 10.73
C LYS A 6 20.32 -3.06 9.99
N THR A 7 20.97 -4.13 9.53
CA THR A 7 22.21 -4.05 8.74
C THR A 7 21.99 -3.31 7.41
N ILE A 8 20.81 -3.42 6.79
CA ILE A 8 20.47 -2.66 5.58
C ILE A 8 20.36 -1.16 5.90
N LEU A 9 19.64 -0.79 6.95
CA LEU A 9 19.50 0.60 7.41
C LEU A 9 20.87 1.23 7.70
N GLU A 10 21.73 0.52 8.44
CA GLU A 10 23.09 0.97 8.76
C GLU A 10 23.94 1.21 7.51
N LYS A 11 23.88 0.30 6.53
CA LYS A 11 24.61 0.43 5.26
C LYS A 11 24.12 1.58 4.38
N LEU A 12 22.83 1.90 4.45
CA LEU A 12 22.22 3.00 3.72
C LEU A 12 22.30 4.33 4.49
N ASP A 13 22.88 4.34 5.70
CA ASP A 13 22.90 5.47 6.64
C ASP A 13 21.47 6.01 6.94
N TYR A 14 20.51 5.10 7.05
CA TYR A 14 19.14 5.42 7.43
C TYR A 14 18.99 5.24 8.94
N LYS A 15 18.77 6.35 9.66
CA LYS A 15 18.53 6.36 11.10
C LYS A 15 17.10 6.80 11.39
N ILE A 16 16.39 6.04 12.23
CA ILE A 16 15.09 6.45 12.75
C ILE A 16 15.28 7.73 13.56
N ASP A 17 14.52 8.76 13.22
CA ASP A 17 14.50 10.03 13.92
C ASP A 17 13.19 10.25 14.69
N ALA A 18 13.04 11.44 15.27
CA ALA A 18 11.88 11.78 16.09
C ALA A 18 10.58 11.84 15.28
N GLU A 19 10.64 12.20 13.99
CA GLU A 19 9.46 12.25 13.14
C GLU A 19 9.03 10.84 12.73
N ASP A 20 9.99 9.98 12.36
CA ASP A 20 9.72 8.56 12.10
C ASP A 20 9.04 7.91 13.32
N THR A 21 9.55 8.19 14.52
CA THR A 21 9.01 7.65 15.78
C THR A 21 7.55 8.10 16.00
N ARG A 22 7.24 9.38 15.75
CA ARG A 22 5.86 9.89 15.84
C ARG A 22 4.93 9.21 14.84
N LEU A 23 5.39 8.99 13.61
CA LEU A 23 4.62 8.30 12.58
C LEU A 23 4.36 6.84 12.94
N ILE A 24 5.35 6.15 13.54
CA ILE A 24 5.22 4.78 14.04
C ILE A 24 4.20 4.73 15.19
N GLU A 25 4.28 5.65 16.16
CA GLU A 25 3.30 5.75 17.26
C GLU A 25 1.89 6.05 16.73
N PHE A 26 1.76 6.96 15.78
CA PHE A 26 0.49 7.29 15.14
C PHE A 26 -0.10 6.08 14.41
N PHE A 27 0.72 5.33 13.67
CA PHE A 27 0.32 4.08 13.02
C PHE A 27 -0.18 3.05 14.02
N ASN A 28 0.58 2.81 15.11
CA ASN A 28 0.17 1.87 16.15
C ASN A 28 -1.17 2.25 16.80
N GLU A 29 -1.42 3.56 16.98
CA GLU A 29 -2.66 4.04 17.56
C GLU A 29 -3.85 3.98 16.59
N ASN A 30 -3.65 4.35 15.32
CA ASN A 30 -4.74 4.62 14.37
C ASN A 30 -4.87 3.62 13.23
N GLY A 31 -3.88 2.75 13.01
CA GLY A 31 -3.87 1.73 11.96
C GLY A 31 -3.45 2.27 10.58
N TYR A 32 -2.98 3.50 10.51
CA TYR A 32 -2.42 4.10 9.30
C TYR A 32 -1.50 5.27 9.66
N CYS A 33 -0.61 5.67 8.75
CA CYS A 33 0.09 6.95 8.80
C CYS A 33 0.44 7.42 7.38
N ILE A 34 0.79 8.70 7.23
CA ILE A 34 1.12 9.28 5.92
C ILE A 34 2.45 10.02 6.04
N VAL A 35 3.42 9.59 5.25
CA VAL A 35 4.64 10.35 5.01
C VAL A 35 4.36 11.34 3.87
N PRO A 36 4.49 12.65 4.10
CA PRO A 36 4.01 13.67 3.16
C PRO A 36 4.76 13.68 1.82
N LYS A 37 6.02 13.21 1.80
CA LYS A 37 6.84 13.18 0.59
C LYS A 37 7.97 12.15 0.69
N SER A 38 8.15 11.38 -0.38
CA SER A 38 9.36 10.62 -0.67
C SER A 38 10.13 11.28 -1.80
N ASP A 39 11.40 11.60 -1.56
CA ASP A 39 12.27 12.15 -2.61
C ASP A 39 12.57 11.13 -3.71
N LEU A 40 12.64 9.83 -3.37
CA LEU A 40 12.81 8.77 -4.36
C LEU A 40 11.62 8.73 -5.31
N VAL A 41 10.40 8.72 -4.78
CA VAL A 41 9.18 8.70 -5.61
C VAL A 41 9.07 10.01 -6.38
N ALA A 42 9.30 11.16 -5.74
CA ALA A 42 9.20 12.48 -6.37
C ALA A 42 10.17 12.64 -7.55
N ASN A 43 11.43 12.23 -7.37
CA ASN A 43 12.47 12.38 -8.39
C ASN A 43 12.28 11.45 -9.59
N ASN A 44 11.55 10.33 -9.41
CA ASN A 44 11.30 9.34 -10.46
C ASN A 44 9.83 9.33 -10.92
N LEU A 45 9.02 10.33 -10.54
CA LEU A 45 7.56 10.30 -10.69
C LEU A 45 7.10 10.10 -12.13
N GLU A 46 7.67 10.88 -13.06
CA GLU A 46 7.35 10.78 -14.48
C GLU A 46 7.79 9.45 -15.08
N GLU A 47 8.87 8.86 -14.57
CA GLU A 47 9.32 7.54 -15.00
C GLU A 47 8.38 6.44 -14.51
N TYR A 48 7.93 6.51 -13.25
CA TYR A 48 6.92 5.58 -12.73
C TYR A 48 5.65 5.61 -13.57
N ARG A 49 5.11 6.80 -13.85
CA ARG A 49 3.92 6.98 -14.69
C ARG A 49 4.11 6.39 -16.08
N ARG A 50 5.21 6.74 -16.75
CA ARG A 50 5.55 6.21 -18.08
C ARG A 50 5.63 4.69 -18.11
N VAL A 51 6.28 4.08 -17.10
CA VAL A 51 6.41 2.62 -17.00
C VAL A 51 5.05 1.98 -16.74
N VAL A 52 4.25 2.52 -15.82
CA VAL A 52 2.90 2.05 -15.53
C VAL A 52 2.01 2.11 -16.78
N ASP A 53 1.98 3.24 -17.49
CA ASP A 53 1.21 3.41 -18.73
C ASP A 53 1.63 2.40 -19.80
N SER A 54 2.95 2.20 -19.97
CA SER A 54 3.49 1.22 -20.90
C SER A 54 3.09 -0.20 -20.54
N LEU A 55 3.09 -0.56 -19.26
CA LEU A 55 2.67 -1.88 -18.78
C LEU A 55 1.16 -2.08 -18.94
N LEU A 56 0.35 -1.08 -18.62
CA LEU A 56 -1.10 -1.10 -18.84
C LEU A 56 -1.44 -1.34 -20.30
N GLN A 57 -0.76 -0.66 -21.23
CA GLN A 57 -0.94 -0.86 -22.66
C GLN A 57 -0.53 -2.27 -23.09
N LYS A 58 0.63 -2.74 -22.62
CA LYS A 58 1.21 -4.03 -23.01
C LYS A 58 0.43 -5.22 -22.47
N GLU A 59 0.04 -5.18 -21.20
CA GLU A 59 -0.65 -6.28 -20.52
C GLU A 59 -2.15 -6.25 -20.79
N SER A 60 -2.73 -5.05 -20.94
CA SER A 60 -4.15 -4.87 -21.24
C SER A 60 -5.02 -5.66 -20.24
N TRP A 61 -6.00 -6.43 -20.73
CA TRP A 61 -6.88 -7.26 -19.90
C TRP A 61 -6.17 -8.38 -19.11
N ARG A 62 -4.88 -8.65 -19.38
CA ARG A 62 -4.07 -9.62 -18.63
C ARG A 62 -3.44 -9.04 -17.37
N GLY A 63 -3.39 -7.71 -17.22
CA GLY A 63 -2.80 -7.07 -16.05
C GLY A 63 -3.56 -7.41 -14.76
N GLY A 64 -2.82 -7.74 -13.70
CA GLY A 64 -3.37 -8.04 -12.37
C GLY A 64 -3.74 -9.51 -12.13
N TRP A 65 -3.63 -10.36 -13.16
CA TRP A 65 -3.90 -11.80 -13.05
C TRP A 65 -2.71 -12.61 -12.54
N GLU A 66 -1.57 -11.99 -12.22
CA GLU A 66 -0.35 -12.68 -11.81
C GLU A 66 -0.59 -13.57 -10.58
N GLY A 67 -0.23 -14.84 -10.69
CA GLY A 67 -0.46 -15.86 -9.66
C GLY A 67 -1.91 -16.34 -9.56
N LYS A 68 -2.77 -15.96 -10.50
CA LYS A 68 -4.19 -16.33 -10.60
C LYS A 68 -4.58 -16.72 -12.04
N GLU A 69 -3.60 -17.15 -12.83
CA GLU A 69 -3.75 -17.45 -14.25
C GLU A 69 -4.78 -18.56 -14.51
N GLU A 70 -4.95 -19.49 -13.56
CA GLU A 70 -5.93 -20.58 -13.65
C GLU A 70 -7.38 -20.09 -13.66
N ARG A 71 -7.63 -18.88 -13.15
CA ARG A 71 -8.95 -18.23 -13.12
C ARG A 71 -9.14 -17.23 -14.26
N MET A 72 -8.08 -16.95 -15.02
CA MET A 72 -8.10 -15.95 -16.06
C MET A 72 -8.96 -16.41 -17.24
N LYS A 73 -9.93 -15.58 -17.62
CA LYS A 73 -10.75 -15.77 -18.82
C LYS A 73 -10.25 -14.85 -19.92
N TYR A 74 -10.36 -15.28 -21.19
CA TYR A 74 -10.02 -14.42 -22.33
C TYR A 74 -10.81 -13.11 -22.27
N LYS A 75 -10.10 -11.97 -22.27
CA LYS A 75 -10.67 -10.62 -22.09
C LYS A 75 -11.44 -10.44 -20.75
N GLY A 76 -11.14 -11.25 -19.74
CA GLY A 76 -11.67 -11.09 -18.40
C GLY A 76 -11.13 -9.83 -17.74
N ASP A 77 -11.97 -9.19 -16.93
CA ASP A 77 -11.57 -8.06 -16.08
C ASP A 77 -11.26 -8.59 -14.68
N TYR A 78 -9.98 -8.50 -14.27
CA TYR A 78 -9.53 -8.99 -12.97
C TYR A 78 -10.20 -8.22 -11.82
N GLN A 79 -10.29 -6.89 -11.94
CA GLN A 79 -10.90 -6.04 -10.94
C GLN A 79 -11.78 -4.98 -11.63
N PRO A 80 -13.07 -5.28 -11.83
CA PRO A 80 -14.01 -4.33 -12.43
C PRO A 80 -13.95 -2.96 -11.77
N GLY A 81 -13.77 -1.93 -12.58
CA GLY A 81 -13.74 -0.54 -12.14
C GLY A 81 -12.37 0.01 -11.72
N ALA A 82 -11.29 -0.78 -11.81
CA ALA A 82 -9.93 -0.31 -11.66
C ALA A 82 -9.04 -0.81 -12.81
N ASN A 83 -7.91 -0.14 -13.03
CA ASN A 83 -6.79 -0.74 -13.74
C ASN A 83 -5.87 -1.40 -12.72
N ARG A 84 -5.31 -2.57 -13.08
CA ARG A 84 -4.47 -3.38 -12.21
C ARG A 84 -3.26 -3.89 -12.96
N LEU A 85 -2.13 -3.90 -12.27
CA LEU A 85 -0.92 -4.62 -12.63
C LEU A 85 -0.46 -5.35 -11.37
N GLY A 86 -0.14 -6.64 -11.47
CA GLY A 86 0.50 -7.37 -10.38
C GLY A 86 2.00 -7.51 -10.58
N ASN A 87 2.70 -8.03 -9.57
CA ASN A 87 4.08 -8.52 -9.68
C ASN A 87 5.08 -7.48 -10.28
N LEU A 88 4.98 -6.23 -9.86
CA LEU A 88 5.75 -5.13 -10.44
C LEU A 88 7.27 -5.26 -10.24
N PHE A 89 7.72 -5.88 -9.14
CA PHE A 89 9.15 -6.10 -8.90
C PHE A 89 9.84 -6.87 -10.03
N ASN A 90 9.12 -7.75 -10.71
CA ASN A 90 9.64 -8.55 -11.83
C ASN A 90 9.45 -7.88 -13.20
N LYS A 91 8.92 -6.65 -13.25
CA LYS A 91 8.54 -5.97 -14.51
C LYS A 91 9.45 -4.81 -14.88
N HIS A 92 10.04 -4.12 -13.90
CA HIS A 92 10.95 -3.01 -14.15
C HIS A 92 11.86 -2.73 -12.95
N GLU A 93 13.14 -2.41 -13.20
CA GLU A 93 14.12 -2.11 -12.14
C GLU A 93 13.73 -0.92 -11.25
N LEU A 94 12.95 0.01 -11.80
CA LEU A 94 12.44 1.17 -11.08
C LEU A 94 11.57 0.77 -9.86
N PHE A 95 10.84 -0.33 -9.95
CA PHE A 95 10.04 -0.84 -8.84
C PHE A 95 10.91 -1.48 -7.75
N ILE A 96 12.03 -2.09 -8.13
CA ILE A 96 13.01 -2.66 -7.18
C ILE A 96 13.59 -1.56 -6.28
N LYS A 97 13.75 -0.33 -6.78
CA LYS A 97 14.24 0.81 -5.96
C LYS A 97 13.36 1.09 -4.74
N LEU A 98 12.06 0.76 -4.77
CA LEU A 98 11.14 0.96 -3.64
C LEU A 98 11.49 0.09 -2.43
N ILE A 99 12.15 -1.05 -2.64
CA ILE A 99 12.61 -1.95 -1.57
C ILE A 99 13.57 -1.23 -0.63
N THR A 100 14.34 -0.27 -1.16
CA THR A 100 15.31 0.53 -0.43
C THR A 100 14.87 1.97 -0.20
N GLU A 101 13.58 2.27 -0.36
CA GLU A 101 13.04 3.60 -0.08
C GLU A 101 13.16 3.89 1.43
N LYS A 102 13.71 5.07 1.75
CA LYS A 102 14.11 5.44 3.10
C LYS A 102 12.95 5.43 4.10
N ASN A 103 11.82 6.04 3.74
CA ASN A 103 10.65 6.14 4.62
C ASN A 103 9.98 4.77 4.79
N ILE A 104 9.86 3.98 3.71
CA ILE A 104 9.32 2.62 3.77
C ILE A 104 10.15 1.77 4.74
N LEU A 105 11.48 1.73 4.57
CA LEU A 105 12.35 0.94 5.42
C LEU A 105 12.31 1.36 6.89
N LYS A 106 12.35 2.67 7.17
CA LYS A 106 12.33 3.19 8.54
C LYS A 106 11.02 2.87 9.27
N ILE A 107 9.87 3.13 8.62
CA ILE A 107 8.56 2.87 9.23
C ILE A 107 8.33 1.38 9.37
N ALA A 108 8.61 0.57 8.34
CA ALA A 108 8.43 -0.88 8.40
C ALA A 108 9.34 -1.53 9.46
N TYR A 109 10.61 -1.11 9.55
CA TYR A 109 11.51 -1.58 10.60
C TYR A 109 11.04 -1.15 11.99
N GLY A 110 10.50 0.06 12.14
CA GLY A 110 9.94 0.52 13.40
C GLY A 110 8.73 -0.29 13.90
N ILE A 111 7.99 -0.91 12.98
CA ILE A 111 6.79 -1.71 13.28
C ILE A 111 7.13 -3.20 13.46
N PHE A 112 7.91 -3.78 12.55
CA PHE A 112 8.18 -5.22 12.50
C PHE A 112 9.55 -5.62 13.04
N GLY A 113 10.48 -4.66 13.16
CA GLY A 113 11.89 -4.97 13.41
C GLY A 113 12.51 -5.71 12.24
N ASP A 114 13.36 -6.69 12.53
CA ASP A 114 14.03 -7.51 11.51
C ASP A 114 13.16 -8.64 10.96
N ASP A 115 12.02 -8.94 11.61
CA ASP A 115 11.11 -10.03 11.23
C ASP A 115 10.07 -9.54 10.21
N MET A 116 10.55 -9.18 9.01
CA MET A 116 9.68 -8.80 7.91
C MET A 116 10.20 -9.25 6.55
N GLN A 117 9.25 -9.39 5.62
CA GLN A 117 9.51 -9.67 4.22
C GLN A 117 8.55 -8.86 3.36
N ILE A 118 8.95 -8.66 2.11
CA ILE A 118 8.09 -8.05 1.10
C ILE A 118 7.28 -9.18 0.44
N ASP A 119 5.96 -9.02 0.43
CA ASP A 119 5.05 -9.99 -0.19
C ASP A 119 4.89 -9.72 -1.69
N ALA A 120 4.25 -8.60 -2.03
CA ALA A 120 4.01 -8.21 -3.42
C ALA A 120 4.07 -6.70 -3.61
N LEU A 121 4.21 -6.29 -4.87
CA LEU A 121 4.00 -4.91 -5.29
C LEU A 121 3.11 -4.92 -6.52
N ASP A 122 1.97 -4.26 -6.38
CA ASP A 122 0.94 -4.15 -7.41
C ASP A 122 0.61 -2.68 -7.64
N MET A 123 0.13 -2.35 -8.83
CA MET A 123 -0.49 -1.05 -9.12
C MET A 123 -2.00 -1.17 -9.10
N ARG A 124 -2.66 -0.16 -8.54
CA ARG A 124 -4.09 0.05 -8.67
C ARG A 124 -4.38 1.52 -8.95
N GLU A 125 -5.22 1.77 -9.95
CA GLU A 125 -5.85 3.08 -10.13
C GLU A 125 -7.35 2.91 -10.40
N PRO A 126 -8.22 3.70 -9.74
CA PRO A 126 -9.66 3.65 -9.99
C PRO A 126 -9.99 4.25 -11.37
N LYS A 127 -10.87 3.60 -12.13
CA LYS A 127 -11.41 4.17 -13.36
C LYS A 127 -12.38 5.30 -13.01
N LYS A 128 -12.52 6.30 -13.90
CA LYS A 128 -13.44 7.43 -13.71
C LYS A 128 -14.87 6.96 -13.37
N ASN A 129 -15.47 7.56 -12.33
CA ASN A 129 -16.80 7.21 -11.80
C ASN A 129 -16.94 5.74 -11.36
N LYS A 130 -15.82 5.07 -11.07
CA LYS A 130 -15.75 3.69 -10.57
C LYS A 130 -14.79 3.67 -9.37
N GLY A 131 -14.51 2.48 -8.86
CA GLY A 131 -13.38 2.27 -7.95
C GLY A 131 -13.68 2.37 -6.45
N GLY A 132 -14.94 2.65 -6.07
CA GLY A 132 -15.40 2.47 -4.70
C GLY A 132 -15.23 1.01 -4.27
N GLN A 133 -14.35 0.77 -3.31
CA GLN A 133 -14.17 -0.53 -2.68
C GLN A 133 -14.97 -0.58 -1.39
N ALA A 134 -15.66 -1.70 -1.17
CA ALA A 134 -16.21 -2.04 0.12
C ALA A 134 -15.08 -2.08 1.16
N PHE A 135 -15.35 -1.68 2.40
CA PHE A 135 -14.43 -1.89 3.51
C PHE A 135 -14.12 -3.39 3.65
N HIS A 136 -12.84 -3.70 3.78
CA HIS A 136 -12.30 -5.05 3.84
C HIS A 136 -11.04 -5.05 4.72
N LEU A 137 -10.58 -6.25 5.06
CA LEU A 137 -9.22 -6.51 5.51
C LEU A 137 -8.44 -7.05 4.30
N ASP A 138 -7.18 -6.65 4.20
CA ASP A 138 -6.22 -7.18 3.24
C ASP A 138 -5.48 -8.41 3.81
N TRP A 139 -5.57 -8.64 5.12
CA TRP A 139 -5.05 -9.83 5.79
C TRP A 139 -6.15 -10.61 6.55
N VAL A 140 -5.73 -11.64 7.30
CA VAL A 140 -6.64 -12.41 8.15
C VAL A 140 -7.10 -11.58 9.35
N ALA A 141 -8.34 -11.83 9.79
CA ALA A 141 -8.91 -11.20 10.97
C ALA A 141 -8.00 -11.36 12.20
N ARG A 142 -7.79 -10.24 12.89
CA ARG A 142 -6.99 -10.17 14.11
C ARG A 142 -7.64 -10.99 15.23
N LYS A 143 -6.82 -11.70 16.01
CA LYS A 143 -7.19 -12.36 17.26
C LYS A 143 -6.67 -11.58 18.47
N GLU A 144 -7.16 -11.93 19.65
CA GLU A 144 -6.65 -11.35 20.90
C GLU A 144 -5.14 -11.53 21.00
N ASN A 145 -4.45 -10.44 21.36
CA ASN A 145 -2.99 -10.38 21.54
C ASN A 145 -2.15 -10.61 20.27
N ASP A 146 -2.75 -10.67 19.09
CA ASP A 146 -1.98 -10.69 17.83
C ASP A 146 -1.16 -9.40 17.71
N LYS A 147 0.10 -9.58 17.33
CA LYS A 147 0.97 -8.51 16.82
C LYS A 147 0.50 -8.10 15.43
N ILE A 148 1.01 -6.96 14.95
CA ILE A 148 0.81 -6.53 13.57
C ILE A 148 1.51 -7.55 12.66
N GLN A 149 0.78 -8.09 11.67
CA GLN A 149 1.28 -9.14 10.77
C GLN A 149 1.41 -8.68 9.31
N ASN A 150 0.70 -7.62 8.94
CA ASN A 150 0.67 -7.12 7.58
C ASN A 150 0.53 -5.59 7.59
N MET A 151 1.20 -4.95 6.63
CA MET A 151 1.11 -3.52 6.39
C MET A 151 1.15 -3.28 4.90
N LEU A 152 0.18 -2.51 4.41
CA LEU A 152 0.16 -1.99 3.05
C LEU A 152 0.89 -0.66 3.00
N VAL A 153 1.68 -0.50 1.94
CA VAL A 153 2.44 0.70 1.67
C VAL A 153 2.10 1.18 0.27
N PHE A 154 1.57 2.40 0.18
CA PHE A 154 1.12 3.00 -1.07
C PHE A 154 1.95 4.23 -1.40
N PRO A 155 3.03 4.09 -2.20
CA PRO A 155 3.63 5.21 -2.91
C PRO A 155 2.61 5.81 -3.88
N VAL A 156 2.22 7.06 -3.66
CA VAL A 156 1.16 7.72 -4.41
C VAL A 156 1.75 8.41 -5.65
N LEU A 157 1.29 8.06 -6.86
CA LEU A 157 1.81 8.63 -8.10
C LEU A 157 1.05 9.88 -8.58
N ASP A 158 -0.16 10.11 -8.07
CA ASP A 158 -1.02 11.22 -8.47
C ASP A 158 -1.72 11.84 -7.27
N ASP A 159 -1.99 13.15 -7.32
CA ASP A 159 -2.79 13.80 -6.29
C ASP A 159 -4.16 13.10 -6.20
N ALA A 160 -4.58 12.71 -5.00
CA ALA A 160 -5.84 12.03 -4.76
C ALA A 160 -6.69 12.79 -3.75
N ASN A 161 -7.97 12.97 -4.07
CA ASN A 161 -8.97 13.59 -3.22
C ASN A 161 -10.34 12.91 -3.45
N LYS A 162 -11.38 13.41 -2.79
CA LYS A 162 -12.72 12.82 -2.86
C LYS A 162 -13.30 12.76 -4.28
N SER A 163 -12.87 13.65 -5.18
CA SER A 163 -13.38 13.71 -6.56
C SER A 163 -12.76 12.69 -7.51
N ASN A 164 -11.55 12.19 -7.23
CA ASN A 164 -10.83 11.27 -8.12
C ASN A 164 -10.43 9.94 -7.46
N GLY A 165 -10.87 9.68 -6.23
CA GLY A 165 -10.77 8.35 -5.60
C GLY A 165 -9.65 8.22 -4.57
N VAL A 166 -9.71 9.03 -3.52
CA VAL A 166 -8.84 8.94 -2.35
C VAL A 166 -9.09 7.68 -1.50
N ILE A 167 -8.04 7.20 -0.84
CA ILE A 167 -8.12 6.09 0.14
C ILE A 167 -9.02 6.52 1.31
N ARG A 168 -9.88 5.60 1.74
CA ARG A 168 -10.75 5.76 2.92
C ARG A 168 -10.25 4.87 4.04
N PHE A 169 -10.26 5.39 5.25
CA PHE A 169 -9.79 4.71 6.45
C PHE A 169 -10.91 4.69 7.49
N VAL A 170 -10.90 3.68 8.35
CA VAL A 170 -11.64 3.70 9.61
C VAL A 170 -10.59 3.68 10.72
N PRO A 171 -10.24 4.83 11.32
CA PRO A 171 -9.19 4.88 12.34
C PRO A 171 -9.47 3.90 13.47
N LYS A 172 -8.41 3.26 13.98
CA LYS A 172 -8.47 2.30 15.10
C LYS A 172 -9.22 0.99 14.80
N SER A 173 -9.69 0.77 13.56
CA SER A 173 -10.38 -0.48 13.20
C SER A 173 -9.47 -1.71 13.34
N HIS A 174 -8.16 -1.55 13.16
CA HIS A 174 -7.16 -2.62 13.33
C HIS A 174 -7.09 -3.17 14.76
N LYS A 175 -7.64 -2.47 15.74
CA LYS A 175 -7.72 -2.94 17.14
C LYS A 175 -8.88 -3.93 17.34
N LYS A 176 -9.87 -3.95 16.45
CA LYS A 176 -11.02 -4.87 16.52
C LYS A 176 -10.59 -6.28 16.13
N THR A 177 -11.15 -7.28 16.80
CA THR A 177 -11.01 -8.69 16.45
C THR A 177 -12.15 -9.13 15.53
N GLY A 178 -11.95 -10.21 14.77
CA GLY A 178 -12.96 -10.70 13.82
C GLY A 178 -12.93 -9.99 12.47
N TYR A 179 -13.86 -10.35 11.60
CA TYR A 179 -13.95 -9.85 10.23
C TYR A 179 -14.81 -8.58 10.14
N VAL A 180 -14.70 -7.83 9.05
CA VAL A 180 -15.45 -6.57 8.83
C VAL A 180 -16.97 -6.79 8.97
N GLU A 181 -17.46 -7.92 8.48
CA GLU A 181 -18.85 -8.38 8.53
C GLU A 181 -19.40 -8.49 9.94
N ASP A 182 -18.55 -8.75 10.94
CA ASP A 182 -18.96 -8.87 12.33
C ASP A 182 -19.27 -7.50 12.95
N HIS A 183 -18.79 -6.41 12.34
CA HIS A 183 -18.87 -5.05 12.87
C HIS A 183 -19.74 -4.10 12.05
N ILE A 184 -19.91 -4.35 10.75
CA ILE A 184 -20.73 -3.51 9.87
C ILE A 184 -21.60 -4.33 8.92
N ALA A 185 -22.87 -3.92 8.80
CA ALA A 185 -23.82 -4.51 7.88
C ALA A 185 -23.65 -3.99 6.44
N ASP A 186 -23.45 -2.68 6.28
CA ASP A 186 -23.10 -2.06 5.00
C ASP A 186 -21.60 -1.81 4.96
N LYS A 187 -20.92 -2.41 3.98
CA LYS A 187 -19.47 -2.22 3.79
C LYS A 187 -19.14 -1.06 2.87
N LEU A 188 -20.12 -0.39 2.27
CA LEU A 188 -19.87 0.74 1.39
C LEU A 188 -19.68 2.04 2.16
N SER A 189 -20.21 2.12 3.40
CA SER A 189 -20.11 3.31 4.25
C SER A 189 -19.76 2.92 5.69
N HIS A 190 -19.10 3.83 6.42
CA HIS A 190 -18.84 3.67 7.85
C HIS A 190 -18.96 5.03 8.54
N PRO A 191 -19.65 5.16 9.69
CA PRO A 191 -19.89 6.45 10.32
C PRO A 191 -18.60 7.18 10.75
N GLU A 192 -17.57 6.41 11.10
CA GLU A 192 -16.24 6.93 11.47
C GLU A 192 -15.23 6.92 10.30
N GLU A 193 -15.69 6.73 9.06
CA GLU A 193 -14.77 6.78 7.93
C GLU A 193 -14.16 8.17 7.74
N THR A 194 -12.89 8.19 7.38
CA THR A 194 -12.15 9.42 7.04
C THR A 194 -11.36 9.24 5.75
N SER A 195 -10.99 10.36 5.13
CA SER A 195 -10.09 10.42 3.98
C SER A 195 -9.33 11.73 3.99
N PHE A 196 -8.11 11.71 3.46
CA PHE A 196 -7.21 12.86 3.45
C PHE A 196 -6.76 13.13 2.03
N GLU A 197 -6.70 14.39 1.61
CA GLU A 197 -6.08 14.71 0.33
C GLU A 197 -4.62 14.22 0.32
N LEU A 198 -4.30 13.40 -0.67
CA LEU A 198 -2.97 12.86 -0.87
C LEU A 198 -2.30 13.68 -1.97
N LYS A 199 -1.07 14.11 -1.70
CA LYS A 199 -0.22 14.69 -2.73
C LYS A 199 0.61 13.60 -3.37
N LYS A 200 0.80 13.70 -4.68
CA LYS A 200 1.73 12.83 -5.40
C LYS A 200 3.10 12.79 -4.69
N ALA A 201 3.74 11.63 -4.76
CA ALA A 201 4.95 11.26 -4.03
C ALA A 201 4.82 11.17 -2.50
N CYS A 202 3.63 11.31 -1.90
CA CYS A 202 3.45 10.86 -0.52
C CYS A 202 3.47 9.32 -0.44
N ILE A 203 3.66 8.79 0.76
CA ILE A 203 3.55 7.36 1.04
C ILE A 203 2.52 7.17 2.14
N VAL A 204 1.49 6.38 1.86
CA VAL A 204 0.49 5.97 2.85
C VAL A 204 0.88 4.60 3.39
N PHE A 205 0.88 4.44 4.70
CA PHE A 205 1.00 3.16 5.39
C PHE A 205 -0.34 2.82 6.00
N MET A 206 -0.79 1.58 5.87
CA MET A 206 -2.06 1.11 6.42
C MET A 206 -1.89 -0.31 6.99
N HIS A 207 -2.52 -0.58 8.12
CA HIS A 207 -2.63 -1.93 8.65
C HIS A 207 -3.49 -2.78 7.72
N GLY A 208 -3.05 -4.02 7.44
CA GLY A 208 -3.81 -4.97 6.61
C GLY A 208 -5.04 -5.57 7.27
#